data_AF-A0A3D3JDY5-F1
#
_entry.id   AF-A0A3D3JDY5-F1
#
_cell.length_a   1.000
_cell.length_b   1.000
_cell.length_c   1.000
_cell.angle_alpha   90.00
_cell.angle_beta   90.00
_cell.angle_gamma   90.00
#
_symmetry.space_group_name_H-M   'P 1'
#
loop_
_entity.id
_entity.type
_entity.pdbx_description
1 polymer ?
#
loop_
_entity_poly.entity_id
_entity_poly.type
_entity_poly.pdbx_seq_one_letter_code
_entity_poly.pdbx_strand_id
1 'polypeptide(L)'
;MADAVDRRGDTIIVPARRIQRTVDEAQVAPIIFFEPSSTVPVRVSGIGNGTSTTSQEDLLTSIKDYLVSSPSTRVTVIGSQTPDEPERMAKERVLWVTNALGIDPNRVTVDVSTAGQVRYPQLADEYRSVRILLGGNGRVVPVKNVREAVSSSAVTLSIGHVLTCEAGPCETDLAARINGSPVNVSGSDPVHSVVVPAEMITTSTADIDVTAQVIDSAGQRVTSSGHVVVVRAPDLITETRKVVQTDGRHLDDDTWVLGYFNFDGDEFSAVNPEAVDAVRVALRNGQSIVIIPRTDDLGSPDYNRDLLQRRALAARRLLDVSSSTSVEPQTVQPGNVTSPMERVAYRSVLVRIER
;
A
#
# COMPACT_ATOMS: atom_id res chain seq x y z
N MET A 1 -17.24 -30.13 47.56
CA MET A 1 -17.90 -29.36 46.50
C MET A 1 -17.03 -28.14 46.29
N ALA A 2 -16.40 -28.03 45.11
CA ALA A 2 -15.56 -26.89 44.78
C ALA A 2 -16.49 -25.72 44.43
N ASP A 3 -16.37 -24.62 45.16
CA ASP A 3 -17.08 -23.38 44.87
C ASP A 3 -16.74 -22.93 43.45
N ALA A 4 -17.77 -22.78 42.64
CA ALA A 4 -17.67 -22.09 41.37
C ALA A 4 -17.42 -20.60 41.69
N VAL A 5 -16.16 -20.20 41.61
CA VAL A 5 -15.75 -18.78 41.68
C VAL A 5 -16.49 -18.04 40.57
N ASP A 6 -17.43 -17.18 40.96
CA ASP A 6 -18.14 -16.27 40.05
C ASP A 6 -17.11 -15.33 39.40
N ARG A 7 -16.71 -15.63 38.16
CA ARG A 7 -15.73 -14.85 37.38
C ARG A 7 -16.34 -13.55 36.83
N ARG A 8 -16.98 -12.76 37.68
CA ARG A 8 -17.37 -11.38 37.32
C ARG A 8 -16.20 -10.47 37.68
N GLY A 9 -15.20 -10.42 36.81
CA GLY A 9 -14.09 -9.48 36.94
C GLY A 9 -14.50 -8.08 36.49
N ASP A 10 -14.00 -7.06 37.18
CA ASP A 10 -14.08 -5.68 36.69
C ASP A 10 -13.39 -5.59 35.32
N THR A 11 -13.96 -4.78 34.43
CA THR A 11 -13.39 -4.56 33.09
C THR A 11 -12.64 -3.23 33.05
N ILE A 12 -11.35 -3.27 32.71
CA ILE A 12 -10.52 -2.07 32.56
C ILE A 12 -10.19 -1.87 31.09
N ILE A 13 -10.53 -0.70 30.54
CA ILE A 13 -10.17 -0.33 29.17
C ILE A 13 -8.77 0.25 29.16
N VAL A 14 -7.89 -0.31 28.32
CA VAL A 14 -6.51 0.14 28.16
C VAL A 14 -6.28 0.86 26.83
N PRO A 15 -5.24 1.71 26.74
CA PRO A 15 -4.96 2.49 25.54
C PRO A 15 -4.85 1.63 24.27
N ALA A 16 -5.38 2.19 23.19
CA ALA A 16 -5.27 1.63 21.85
C ALA A 16 -3.80 1.54 21.40
N ARG A 17 -3.50 0.61 20.48
CA ARG A 17 -2.26 0.73 19.71
C ARG A 17 -2.41 1.93 18.78
N ARG A 18 -1.34 2.69 18.62
CA ARG A 18 -1.25 3.73 17.59
C ARG A 18 -0.53 3.13 16.40
N ILE A 19 -1.25 2.97 15.30
CA ILE A 19 -0.72 2.47 14.04
C ILE A 19 -0.55 3.66 13.11
N GLN A 20 0.71 4.02 12.83
CA GLN A 20 1.05 4.96 11.77
C GLN A 20 1.24 4.16 10.48
N ARG A 21 0.28 4.26 9.58
CA ARG A 21 0.32 3.63 8.26
C ARG A 21 0.78 4.66 7.23
N THR A 22 1.87 4.38 6.53
CA THR A 22 2.30 5.14 5.36
C THR A 22 2.02 4.32 4.11
N VAL A 23 1.26 4.88 3.18
CA VAL A 23 0.94 4.27 1.89
C VAL A 23 1.60 5.09 0.79
N ASP A 24 2.66 4.54 0.20
CA ASP A 24 3.23 5.09 -1.03
C ASP A 24 2.50 4.44 -2.21
N GLU A 25 1.84 5.25 -3.04
CA GLU A 25 1.05 4.78 -4.17
C GLU A 25 1.64 5.26 -5.50
N ALA A 26 2.07 4.32 -6.32
CA ALA A 26 2.46 4.58 -7.70
C ALA A 26 1.27 4.34 -8.63
N GLN A 27 0.96 5.30 -9.48
CA GLN A 27 0.00 5.13 -10.56
C GLN A 27 0.78 4.65 -11.78
N VAL A 28 0.50 3.44 -12.30
CA VAL A 28 1.35 2.77 -13.30
C VAL A 28 0.53 2.23 -14.47
N ALA A 29 1.11 2.22 -15.67
CA ALA A 29 0.54 1.54 -16.83
C ALA A 29 0.61 0.00 -16.64
N PRO A 30 -0.43 -0.76 -17.01
CA PRO A 30 -0.48 -2.22 -16.80
C PRO A 30 0.31 -2.97 -17.88
N ILE A 31 1.63 -2.82 -17.85
CA ILE A 31 2.58 -3.43 -18.80
C ILE A 31 3.68 -4.14 -18.02
N ILE A 32 3.95 -5.39 -18.40
CA ILE A 32 5.04 -6.20 -17.87
C ILE A 32 6.10 -6.35 -18.97
N PHE A 33 7.34 -5.93 -18.69
CA PHE A 33 8.49 -6.05 -19.57
C PHE A 33 9.33 -7.27 -19.22
N PHE A 34 9.93 -7.88 -20.23
CA PHE A 34 10.67 -9.13 -20.14
C PHE A 34 12.09 -9.00 -20.69
N GLU A 35 12.98 -9.82 -20.17
CA GLU A 35 14.33 -9.94 -20.72
C GLU A 35 14.30 -10.48 -22.18
N PRO A 36 15.34 -10.19 -22.99
CA PRO A 36 15.45 -10.67 -24.36
C PRO A 36 15.30 -12.19 -24.47
N SER A 37 14.42 -12.63 -25.37
CA SER A 37 14.11 -14.05 -25.62
C SER A 37 13.81 -14.85 -24.35
N SER A 38 13.19 -14.22 -23.36
CA SER A 38 12.91 -14.79 -22.03
C SER A 38 11.48 -14.52 -21.56
N THR A 39 11.00 -15.37 -20.66
CA THR A 39 9.78 -15.18 -19.85
C THR A 39 10.08 -14.63 -18.45
N VAL A 40 11.34 -14.28 -18.18
CA VAL A 40 11.77 -13.61 -16.95
C VAL A 40 11.44 -12.12 -17.05
N PRO A 41 10.61 -11.57 -16.14
CA PRO A 41 10.36 -10.13 -16.11
C PRO A 41 11.65 -9.36 -15.82
N VAL A 42 11.82 -8.20 -16.47
CA VAL A 42 12.93 -7.28 -16.19
C VAL A 42 12.87 -6.88 -14.72
N ARG A 43 13.98 -7.10 -14.01
CA ARG A 43 14.14 -6.59 -12.65
C ARG A 43 14.57 -5.14 -12.71
N VAL A 44 13.83 -4.28 -12.03
CA VAL A 44 14.26 -2.90 -11.80
C VAL A 44 14.59 -2.78 -10.32
N SER A 45 15.88 -2.72 -10.01
CA SER A 45 16.34 -2.16 -8.74
C SER A 45 15.90 -0.70 -8.72
N GLY A 46 15.28 -0.27 -7.63
CA GLY A 46 14.62 1.02 -7.47
C GLY A 46 15.26 2.15 -8.26
N ILE A 47 14.42 2.82 -9.04
CA ILE A 47 14.77 4.09 -9.63
C ILE A 47 14.91 5.06 -8.46
N GLY A 48 16.13 5.58 -8.24
CA GLY A 48 16.46 6.44 -7.10
C GLY A 48 16.96 5.71 -5.86
N ASN A 49 17.88 6.37 -5.13
CA ASN A 49 18.55 5.85 -3.94
C ASN A 49 17.55 5.46 -2.83
N GLY A 50 17.19 4.17 -2.80
CA GLY A 50 16.73 3.46 -1.61
C GLY A 50 15.40 3.92 -1.02
N THR A 51 14.28 3.31 -1.43
CA THR A 51 13.43 2.47 -0.55
C THR A 51 12.03 2.16 -1.14
N SER A 52 11.56 2.83 -2.20
CA SER A 52 10.28 2.47 -2.84
C SER A 52 10.50 1.98 -4.27
N THR A 53 10.39 0.66 -4.45
CA THR A 53 10.46 -0.01 -5.74
C THR A 53 9.05 -0.45 -6.12
N THR A 54 8.41 0.16 -7.12
CA THR A 54 7.30 -0.54 -7.78
C THR A 54 7.89 -1.66 -8.62
N SER A 55 7.90 -2.87 -8.05
CA SER A 55 8.29 -4.04 -8.83
C SER A 55 7.17 -4.42 -9.79
N GLN A 56 7.51 -5.09 -10.89
CA GLN A 56 6.48 -5.63 -11.79
C GLN A 56 5.61 -6.69 -11.09
N GLU A 57 6.10 -7.28 -9.99
CA GLU A 57 5.34 -8.20 -9.13
C GLU A 57 4.27 -7.47 -8.31
N ASP A 58 4.57 -6.28 -7.79
CA ASP A 58 3.58 -5.44 -7.09
C ASP A 58 2.47 -4.98 -8.04
N LEU A 59 2.81 -4.70 -9.30
CA LEU A 59 1.83 -4.41 -10.36
C LEU A 59 0.93 -5.60 -10.62
N LEU A 60 1.47 -6.82 -10.77
CA LEU A 60 0.67 -8.03 -10.94
C LEU A 60 -0.26 -8.28 -9.75
N THR A 61 0.24 -8.05 -8.53
CA THR A 61 -0.55 -8.16 -7.29
C THR A 61 -1.70 -7.16 -7.28
N SER A 62 -1.43 -5.90 -7.64
CA SER A 62 -2.45 -4.84 -7.69
C SER A 62 -3.52 -5.11 -8.76
N ILE A 63 -3.12 -5.66 -9.92
CA ILE A 63 -4.06 -6.10 -10.96
C ILE A 63 -4.91 -7.27 -10.44
N LYS A 64 -4.31 -8.24 -9.74
CA LYS A 64 -5.03 -9.36 -9.15
C LYS A 64 -6.08 -8.88 -8.14
N ASP A 65 -5.72 -7.98 -7.24
CA ASP A 65 -6.63 -7.41 -6.24
C ASP A 65 -7.79 -6.65 -6.91
N TYR A 66 -7.50 -5.91 -7.98
CA TYR A 66 -8.53 -5.27 -8.80
C TYR A 66 -9.49 -6.31 -9.43
N LEU A 67 -8.98 -7.41 -9.96
CA LEU A 67 -9.81 -8.45 -10.60
C LEU A 67 -10.64 -9.26 -9.61
N VAL A 68 -10.17 -9.40 -8.36
CA VAL A 68 -10.91 -10.00 -7.24
C VAL A 68 -12.06 -9.08 -6.82
N SER A 69 -11.80 -7.77 -6.68
CA SER A 69 -12.83 -6.79 -6.33
C SER A 69 -13.82 -6.50 -7.48
N SER A 70 -13.42 -6.78 -8.72
CA SER A 70 -14.24 -6.54 -9.93
C SER A 70 -14.41 -7.81 -10.78
N PRO A 71 -15.17 -8.83 -10.29
CA PRO A 71 -15.21 -10.17 -10.88
C PRO A 71 -15.86 -10.24 -12.28
N SER A 72 -16.61 -9.22 -12.69
CA SER A 72 -17.20 -9.12 -14.02
C SER A 72 -16.25 -8.53 -15.07
N THR A 73 -15.10 -7.99 -14.66
CA THR A 73 -14.15 -7.37 -15.60
C THR A 73 -13.56 -8.44 -16.53
N ARG A 74 -13.67 -8.20 -17.84
CA ARG A 74 -12.93 -8.95 -18.86
C ARG A 74 -11.52 -8.39 -19.01
N VAL A 75 -10.57 -9.26 -19.31
CA VAL A 75 -9.16 -8.92 -19.43
C VAL A 75 -8.68 -9.24 -20.83
N THR A 76 -8.01 -8.30 -21.48
CA THR A 76 -7.28 -8.57 -22.73
C THR A 76 -5.80 -8.53 -22.45
N VAL A 77 -5.09 -9.61 -22.75
CA VAL A 77 -3.65 -9.73 -22.55
C VAL A 77 -2.99 -9.74 -23.92
N ILE A 78 -2.18 -8.72 -24.19
CA ILE A 78 -1.54 -8.49 -25.48
C ILE A 78 -0.04 -8.75 -25.32
N GLY A 79 0.43 -9.87 -25.85
CA GLY A 79 1.86 -10.19 -25.92
C GLY A 79 2.52 -9.45 -27.07
N SER A 80 3.73 -8.98 -26.84
CA SER A 80 4.58 -8.42 -27.90
C SER A 80 5.95 -9.08 -27.91
N GLN A 81 6.55 -9.11 -29.09
CA GLN A 81 7.91 -9.60 -29.33
C GLN A 81 8.59 -8.76 -30.40
N THR A 82 9.91 -8.81 -30.44
CA THR A 82 10.71 -8.16 -31.48
C THR A 82 11.09 -9.15 -32.60
N PRO A 83 11.42 -8.68 -33.83
CA PRO A 83 11.78 -9.57 -34.95
C PRO A 83 13.02 -10.44 -34.75
N ASP A 84 13.89 -10.07 -33.80
CA ASP A 84 15.08 -10.82 -33.40
C ASP A 84 14.78 -11.93 -32.38
N GLU A 85 13.51 -12.09 -31.95
CA GLU A 85 13.09 -13.12 -31.02
C GLU A 85 12.39 -14.29 -31.72
N PRO A 86 12.44 -15.52 -31.14
CA PRO A 86 11.63 -16.63 -31.62
C PRO A 86 10.13 -16.28 -31.67
N GLU A 87 9.41 -16.73 -32.72
CA GLU A 87 7.99 -16.39 -32.92
C GLU A 87 7.05 -16.80 -31.77
N ARG A 88 7.51 -17.71 -30.90
CA ARG A 88 6.77 -18.19 -29.72
C ARG A 88 6.81 -17.24 -28.53
N MET A 89 7.74 -16.27 -28.51
CA MET A 89 8.03 -15.49 -27.30
C MET A 89 6.83 -14.68 -26.79
N ALA A 90 6.08 -14.03 -27.68
CA ALA A 90 4.88 -13.29 -27.28
C ALA A 90 3.86 -14.20 -26.58
N LYS A 91 3.65 -15.41 -27.09
CA LYS A 91 2.70 -16.38 -26.51
C LYS A 91 3.18 -16.91 -25.15
N GLU A 92 4.47 -17.20 -25.00
CA GLU A 92 5.03 -17.70 -23.76
C GLU A 92 4.96 -16.67 -22.62
N ARG A 93 5.22 -15.39 -22.94
CA ARG A 93 5.07 -14.29 -21.98
C ARG A 93 3.61 -14.07 -21.60
N VAL A 94 2.69 -14.15 -22.56
CA VAL A 94 1.25 -14.09 -22.26
C VAL A 94 0.86 -15.20 -21.30
N LEU A 95 1.25 -16.44 -21.59
CA LEU A 95 0.94 -17.59 -20.73
C LEU A 95 1.48 -17.38 -19.30
N TRP A 96 2.71 -16.87 -19.20
CA TRP A 96 3.32 -16.54 -17.92
C TRP A 96 2.49 -15.51 -17.15
N VAL A 97 2.09 -14.40 -17.79
CA VAL A 97 1.27 -13.35 -17.15
C VAL A 97 -0.11 -13.86 -16.77
N THR A 98 -0.79 -14.61 -17.63
CA THR A 98 -2.12 -15.16 -17.33
C THR A 98 -2.07 -16.12 -16.15
N ASN A 99 -1.02 -16.94 -16.05
CA ASN A 99 -0.79 -17.84 -14.92
C ASN A 99 -0.51 -17.06 -13.63
N ALA A 100 0.33 -16.02 -13.70
CA ALA A 100 0.65 -15.19 -12.54
C ALA A 100 -0.58 -14.45 -11.99
N LEU A 101 -1.48 -13.99 -12.87
CA LEU A 101 -2.72 -13.31 -12.46
C LEU A 101 -3.78 -14.29 -11.92
N GLY A 102 -3.72 -15.57 -12.28
CA GLY A 102 -4.67 -16.59 -11.81
C GLY A 102 -6.11 -16.33 -12.23
N ILE A 103 -6.32 -15.80 -13.43
CA ILE A 103 -7.64 -15.39 -13.95
C ILE A 103 -8.34 -16.59 -14.59
N ASP A 104 -9.66 -16.68 -14.42
CA ASP A 104 -10.50 -17.61 -15.19
C ASP A 104 -10.27 -17.42 -16.71
N PRO A 105 -9.84 -18.46 -17.45
CA PRO A 105 -9.61 -18.38 -18.89
C PRO A 105 -10.81 -17.84 -19.68
N ASN A 106 -12.05 -18.06 -19.21
CA ASN A 106 -13.25 -17.55 -19.89
C ASN A 106 -13.40 -16.03 -19.84
N ARG A 107 -12.64 -15.36 -18.97
CA ARG A 107 -12.60 -13.90 -18.83
C ARG A 107 -11.44 -13.27 -19.59
N VAL A 108 -10.56 -14.08 -20.20
CA VAL A 108 -9.33 -13.63 -20.83
C VAL A 108 -9.44 -13.70 -22.34
N THR A 109 -9.12 -12.60 -23.02
CA THR A 109 -8.84 -12.57 -24.46
C THR A 109 -7.34 -12.40 -24.65
N VAL A 110 -6.73 -13.24 -25.49
CA VAL A 110 -5.29 -13.18 -25.78
C VAL A 110 -5.09 -12.63 -27.19
N ASP A 111 -4.18 -11.68 -27.31
CA ASP A 111 -3.66 -11.19 -28.57
C ASP A 111 -2.13 -11.23 -28.56
N VAL A 112 -1.52 -11.37 -29.75
CA VAL A 112 -0.07 -11.35 -29.92
C VAL A 112 0.31 -10.48 -31.10
N SER A 113 1.36 -9.70 -30.92
CA SER A 113 1.88 -8.78 -31.92
C SER A 113 3.39 -8.97 -32.08
N THR A 114 3.88 -8.78 -33.30
CA THR A 114 5.31 -8.65 -33.58
C THR A 114 5.60 -7.19 -33.89
N ALA A 115 6.59 -6.61 -33.23
CA ALA A 115 7.00 -5.24 -33.48
C ALA A 115 7.50 -5.07 -34.91
N GLY A 116 7.13 -3.96 -35.53
CA GLY A 116 7.75 -3.52 -36.78
C GLY A 116 9.17 -3.02 -36.57
N GLN A 117 9.76 -2.45 -37.63
CA GLN A 117 11.05 -1.77 -37.54
C GLN A 117 10.95 -0.60 -36.55
N VAL A 118 11.79 -0.62 -35.50
CA VAL A 118 11.82 0.43 -34.48
C VAL A 118 12.70 1.60 -34.90
N ARG A 119 12.25 2.84 -34.64
CA ARG A 119 13.03 4.06 -34.95
C ARG A 119 14.26 4.20 -34.06
N TYR A 120 14.16 3.78 -32.80
CA TYR A 120 15.21 3.82 -31.80
C TYR A 120 15.46 2.42 -31.23
N PRO A 121 16.71 1.97 -31.09
CA PRO A 121 17.02 0.64 -30.53
C PRO A 121 16.41 0.41 -29.14
N GLN A 122 16.36 1.45 -28.30
CA GLN A 122 15.80 1.41 -26.96
C GLN A 122 14.31 1.02 -26.94
N LEU A 123 13.58 1.25 -28.03
CA LEU A 123 12.18 0.84 -28.13
C LEU A 123 12.03 -0.67 -28.29
N ALA A 124 13.05 -1.39 -28.78
CA ALA A 124 12.99 -2.84 -28.90
C ALA A 124 12.68 -3.51 -27.54
N ASP A 125 13.29 -3.02 -26.45
CA ASP A 125 13.04 -3.52 -25.09
C ASP A 125 11.58 -3.31 -24.64
N GLU A 126 10.90 -2.28 -25.15
CA GLU A 126 9.50 -2.04 -24.81
C GLU A 126 8.53 -2.96 -25.52
N TYR A 127 8.92 -3.47 -26.69
CA TYR A 127 8.16 -4.50 -27.41
C TYR A 127 8.38 -5.90 -26.83
N ARG A 128 9.33 -6.09 -25.92
CA ARG A 128 9.47 -7.33 -25.15
C ARG A 128 8.56 -7.27 -23.93
N SER A 129 7.25 -7.20 -24.17
CA SER A 129 6.29 -6.90 -23.12
C SER A 129 4.96 -7.63 -23.26
N VAL A 130 4.19 -7.59 -22.18
CA VAL A 130 2.79 -7.97 -22.13
C VAL A 130 2.01 -6.79 -21.60
N ARG A 131 1.06 -6.29 -22.39
CA ARG A 131 0.12 -5.24 -21.98
C ARG A 131 -1.20 -5.86 -21.54
N ILE A 132 -1.76 -5.36 -20.45
CA ILE A 132 -3.00 -5.87 -19.87
C ILE A 132 -4.06 -4.77 -19.96
N LEU A 133 -5.13 -5.02 -20.70
CA LEU A 133 -6.29 -4.14 -20.78
C LEU A 133 -7.38 -4.65 -19.84
N LEU A 134 -7.97 -3.74 -19.07
CA LEU A 134 -8.99 -4.04 -18.07
C LEU A 134 -10.32 -3.47 -18.56
N GLY A 135 -11.30 -4.35 -18.82
CA GLY A 135 -12.58 -3.95 -19.40
C GLY A 135 -12.48 -3.49 -20.86
N GLY A 136 -11.47 -3.98 -21.59
CA GLY A 136 -11.21 -3.63 -23.00
C GLY A 136 -10.44 -2.31 -23.19
N ASN A 137 -10.17 -1.56 -22.13
CA ASN A 137 -9.45 -0.29 -22.18
C ASN A 137 -8.11 -0.38 -21.45
N GLY A 138 -7.14 0.44 -21.87
CA GLY A 138 -5.95 0.66 -21.06
C GLY A 138 -6.33 1.46 -19.81
N ARG A 139 -6.02 0.91 -18.64
CA ARG A 139 -6.36 1.52 -17.34
C ARG A 139 -5.11 1.64 -16.49
N VAL A 140 -4.85 2.84 -15.97
CA VAL A 140 -3.80 3.04 -14.96
C VAL A 140 -4.17 2.32 -13.68
N VAL A 141 -3.22 1.58 -13.12
CA VAL A 141 -3.40 0.75 -11.93
C VAL A 141 -2.63 1.38 -10.76
N PRO A 142 -3.27 1.61 -9.60
CA PRO A 142 -2.57 2.03 -8.40
C PRO A 142 -1.82 0.84 -7.80
N VAL A 143 -0.52 1.02 -7.57
CA VAL A 143 0.36 0.05 -6.92
C VAL A 143 0.80 0.61 -5.58
N LYS A 144 0.42 -0.06 -4.50
CA LYS A 144 0.57 0.44 -3.13
C LYS A 144 1.69 -0.29 -2.40
N ASN A 145 2.60 0.48 -1.80
CA ASN A 145 3.55 0.00 -0.80
C ASN A 145 3.09 0.52 0.57
N VAL A 146 2.76 -0.41 1.48
CA VAL A 146 2.23 -0.07 2.80
C VAL A 146 3.29 -0.36 3.86
N ARG A 147 3.65 0.66 4.63
CA ARG A 147 4.52 0.55 5.80
C ARG A 147 3.73 0.90 7.04
N GLU A 148 3.85 0.08 8.08
CA GLU A 148 3.18 0.31 9.36
C GLU A 148 4.21 0.44 10.47
N ALA A 149 4.10 1.51 11.25
CA ALA A 149 4.76 1.65 12.53
C ALA A 149 3.72 1.52 13.64
N VAL A 150 3.85 0.48 14.46
CA VAL A 150 2.95 0.21 15.57
C VAL A 150 3.62 0.65 16.86
N SER A 151 2.94 1.49 17.64
CA SER A 151 3.36 1.85 18.99
C SER A 151 2.27 1.51 19.99
N SER A 152 2.69 1.01 21.14
CA SER A 152 1.82 0.63 22.23
C SER A 152 2.49 0.98 23.55
N SER A 153 1.69 1.25 24.58
CA SER A 153 2.19 1.66 25.89
C SER A 153 1.79 0.63 26.94
N ALA A 154 2.72 0.30 27.84
CA ALA A 154 2.40 -0.49 29.01
C ALA A 154 1.39 0.25 29.89
N VAL A 155 0.59 -0.50 30.64
CA VAL A 155 -0.41 0.04 31.56
C VAL A 155 -0.07 -0.36 32.97
N THR A 156 -0.11 0.60 33.89
CA THR A 156 0.01 0.31 35.31
C THR A 156 -1.37 0.18 35.91
N LEU A 157 -1.65 -0.97 36.51
CA LEU A 157 -2.87 -1.21 37.27
C LEU A 157 -2.57 -1.11 38.77
N SER A 158 -3.47 -0.47 39.51
CA SER A 158 -3.40 -0.39 40.96
C SER A 158 -4.24 -1.50 41.60
N ILE A 159 -3.66 -2.18 42.58
CA ILE A 159 -4.29 -3.22 43.37
C ILE A 159 -4.49 -2.68 44.78
N GLY A 160 -5.75 -2.53 45.20
CA GLY A 160 -6.06 -2.24 46.59
C GLY A 160 -5.93 -3.50 47.44
N HIS A 161 -4.98 -3.51 48.38
CA HIS A 161 -4.81 -4.58 49.36
C HIS A 161 -5.06 -4.02 50.76
N VAL A 162 -6.24 -4.31 51.31
CA VAL A 162 -6.66 -3.83 52.64
C VAL A 162 -6.69 -5.01 53.60
N LEU A 163 -5.85 -4.94 54.64
CA LEU A 163 -5.70 -5.98 55.63
C LEU A 163 -6.02 -5.45 57.03
N THR A 164 -6.76 -6.22 57.80
CA THR A 164 -6.90 -6.03 59.26
C THR A 164 -6.34 -7.27 59.94
N CYS A 165 -5.38 -7.09 60.84
CA CYS A 165 -4.68 -8.18 61.52
C CYS A 165 -4.93 -8.08 63.03
N GLU A 166 -5.79 -8.96 63.55
CA GLU A 166 -6.12 -8.99 64.98
C GLU A 166 -4.97 -9.56 65.82
N ALA A 167 -4.27 -10.57 65.28
CA ALA A 167 -3.06 -11.16 65.86
C ALA A 167 -1.81 -10.71 65.08
N GLY A 168 -1.35 -9.47 65.32
CA GLY A 168 -0.20 -8.89 64.63
C GLY A 168 1.17 -9.45 65.08
N PRO A 169 2.24 -9.27 64.27
CA PRO A 169 2.25 -8.77 62.89
C PRO A 169 1.81 -9.82 61.86
N CYS A 170 1.24 -9.37 60.73
CA CYS A 170 0.89 -10.23 59.59
C CYS A 170 1.98 -10.17 58.51
N GLU A 171 2.34 -11.32 57.94
CA GLU A 171 3.17 -11.42 56.74
C GLU A 171 2.29 -11.60 55.50
N THR A 172 2.58 -10.86 54.44
CA THR A 172 1.80 -10.87 53.19
C THR A 172 2.69 -11.29 52.02
N ASP A 173 2.20 -12.22 51.23
CA ASP A 173 2.72 -12.54 49.90
C ASP A 173 1.65 -12.24 48.85
N LEU A 174 2.01 -11.44 47.84
CA LEU A 174 1.09 -10.99 46.80
C LEU A 174 1.67 -11.36 45.42
N ALA A 175 0.93 -12.19 44.70
CA ALA A 175 1.31 -12.65 43.37
C ALA A 175 0.28 -12.19 42.33
N ALA A 176 0.76 -11.78 41.16
CA ALA A 176 -0.10 -11.46 40.01
C ALA A 176 0.30 -12.27 38.78
N ARG A 177 -0.68 -12.58 37.95
CA ARG A 177 -0.51 -13.27 36.67
C ARG A 177 -1.29 -12.55 35.58
N ILE A 178 -0.71 -12.45 34.39
CA ILE A 178 -1.35 -11.95 33.17
C ILE A 178 -1.42 -13.09 32.17
N ASN A 179 -2.62 -13.46 31.74
CA ASN A 179 -2.84 -14.62 30.86
C ASN A 179 -2.10 -15.89 31.37
N GLY A 180 -2.11 -16.09 32.69
CA GLY A 180 -1.43 -17.20 33.37
C GLY A 180 0.09 -17.03 33.58
N SER A 181 0.74 -16.02 32.99
CA SER A 181 2.17 -15.75 33.17
C SER A 181 2.42 -14.86 34.39
N PRO A 182 3.36 -15.20 35.30
CA PRO A 182 3.64 -14.39 36.48
C PRO A 182 4.20 -13.02 36.09
N VAL A 183 3.79 -11.99 36.83
CA VAL A 183 4.30 -10.63 36.69
C VAL A 183 4.70 -10.05 38.04
N ASN A 184 5.67 -9.14 38.01
CA ASN A 184 6.14 -8.50 39.22
C ASN A 184 5.07 -7.57 39.78
N VAL A 185 4.77 -7.76 41.06
CA VAL A 185 3.98 -6.84 41.85
C VAL A 185 4.96 -5.93 42.60
N SER A 186 4.68 -4.63 42.60
CA SER A 186 5.52 -3.64 43.27
C SER A 186 4.67 -2.67 44.08
N GLY A 187 5.24 -2.14 45.16
CA GLY A 187 4.54 -1.26 46.08
C GLY A 187 4.49 -1.83 47.49
N SER A 188 3.63 -1.25 48.31
CA SER A 188 3.43 -1.64 49.71
C SER A 188 1.97 -1.38 50.08
N ASP A 189 1.50 -2.06 51.12
CA ASP A 189 0.13 -1.85 51.59
C ASP A 189 -0.15 -0.38 51.91
N PRO A 190 -1.35 0.14 51.56
CA PRO A 190 -2.51 -0.60 51.06
C PRO A 190 -2.63 -0.67 49.52
N VAL A 191 -1.64 -0.19 48.75
CA VAL A 191 -1.74 -0.12 47.28
C VAL A 191 -0.49 -0.70 46.62
N HIS A 192 -0.71 -1.75 45.84
CA HIS A 192 0.28 -2.35 44.97
C HIS A 192 0.05 -1.97 43.52
N SER A 193 1.02 -2.25 42.68
CA SER A 193 0.97 -1.97 41.26
C SER A 193 1.51 -3.12 40.44
N VAL A 194 0.86 -3.36 39.31
CA VAL A 194 1.28 -4.32 38.28
C VAL A 194 1.41 -3.57 36.98
N VAL A 195 2.58 -3.68 36.35
CA VAL A 195 2.79 -3.19 35.00
C VAL A 195 2.37 -4.29 34.03
N VAL A 196 1.37 -4.01 33.21
CA VAL A 196 0.89 -4.83 32.11
C VAL A 196 1.65 -4.41 30.85
N PRO A 197 2.65 -5.17 30.38
CA PRO A 197 3.35 -4.84 29.15
C PRO A 197 2.37 -4.91 27.98
N ALA A 198 2.48 -3.98 27.03
CA ALA A 198 1.56 -3.93 25.90
C ALA A 198 1.58 -5.21 25.05
N GLU A 199 2.73 -5.90 25.02
CA GLU A 199 2.94 -7.17 24.33
C GLU A 199 2.13 -8.32 24.96
N MET A 200 1.86 -8.28 26.26
CA MET A 200 1.09 -9.31 26.96
C MET A 200 -0.41 -9.21 26.70
N ILE A 201 -0.86 -8.10 26.12
CA ILE A 201 -2.22 -7.91 25.62
C ILE A 201 -2.24 -8.37 24.16
N THR A 202 -2.11 -9.67 23.94
CA THR A 202 -1.95 -10.26 22.61
C THR A 202 -3.25 -10.28 21.81
N THR A 203 -4.40 -10.25 22.49
CA THR A 203 -5.73 -10.21 21.90
C THR A 203 -6.47 -8.92 22.28
N SER A 204 -7.74 -8.78 21.91
CA SER A 204 -8.58 -7.68 22.40
C SER A 204 -8.75 -7.68 23.92
N THR A 205 -8.41 -8.79 24.60
CA THR A 205 -8.54 -8.93 26.05
C THR A 205 -7.31 -9.57 26.69
N ALA A 206 -7.09 -9.30 27.98
CA ALA A 206 -6.11 -10.01 28.81
C ALA A 206 -6.69 -10.24 30.20
N ASP A 207 -6.52 -11.44 30.72
CA ASP A 207 -6.98 -11.83 32.06
C ASP A 207 -5.88 -11.55 33.07
N ILE A 208 -6.24 -10.88 34.17
CA ILE A 208 -5.32 -10.57 35.27
C ILE A 208 -5.87 -11.18 36.54
N ASP A 209 -5.10 -12.11 37.08
CA ASP A 209 -5.39 -12.77 38.35
C ASP A 209 -4.40 -12.28 39.40
N VAL A 210 -4.92 -11.85 40.54
CA VAL A 210 -4.12 -11.45 41.70
C VAL A 210 -4.49 -12.35 42.86
N THR A 211 -3.48 -12.91 43.53
CA THR A 211 -3.67 -13.75 44.72
C THR A 211 -2.85 -13.17 45.86
N ALA A 212 -3.51 -12.90 46.98
CA ALA A 212 -2.89 -12.52 48.25
C ALA A 212 -2.93 -13.71 49.21
N GLN A 213 -1.81 -13.99 49.87
CA GLN A 213 -1.73 -14.94 50.96
C GLN A 213 -1.19 -14.22 52.20
N VAL A 214 -1.94 -14.27 53.29
CA VAL A 214 -1.59 -13.61 54.55
C VAL A 214 -1.45 -14.65 55.65
N ILE A 215 -0.42 -14.51 56.48
CA ILE A 215 -0.16 -15.34 57.66
C ILE A 215 -0.05 -14.42 58.88
N ASP A 216 -0.82 -14.70 59.94
CA ASP A 216 -0.74 -13.97 61.20
C ASP A 216 0.32 -14.54 62.15
N SER A 217 0.57 -13.87 63.29
CA SER A 217 1.56 -14.34 64.27
C SER A 217 1.15 -15.61 65.03
N ALA A 218 -0.12 -16.01 64.95
CA ALA A 218 -0.64 -17.27 65.46
C ALA A 218 -0.56 -18.42 64.43
N GLY A 219 -0.07 -18.14 63.22
CA GLY A 219 0.07 -19.10 62.13
C GLY A 219 -1.22 -19.35 61.33
N GLN A 220 -2.28 -18.57 61.55
CA GLN A 220 -3.50 -18.64 60.74
C GLN A 220 -3.24 -18.08 59.35
N ARG A 221 -3.81 -18.73 58.34
CA ARG A 221 -3.61 -18.38 56.93
C ARG A 221 -4.92 -18.01 56.27
N VAL A 222 -4.90 -16.90 55.54
CA VAL A 222 -6.03 -16.47 54.71
C VAL A 222 -5.53 -16.22 53.29
N THR A 223 -6.32 -16.64 52.31
CA THR A 223 -6.08 -16.35 50.89
C THR A 223 -7.22 -15.51 50.36
N SER A 224 -6.88 -14.51 49.56
CA SER A 224 -7.85 -13.73 48.78
C SER A 224 -7.40 -13.70 47.32
N SER A 225 -8.35 -13.63 46.41
CA SER A 225 -8.09 -13.55 44.97
C SER A 225 -8.97 -12.48 44.32
N GLY A 226 -8.37 -11.68 43.45
CA GLY A 226 -9.07 -10.76 42.55
C GLY A 226 -8.86 -11.17 41.10
N HIS A 227 -9.86 -10.89 40.26
CA HIS A 227 -9.80 -11.13 38.82
C HIS A 227 -10.27 -9.88 38.08
N VAL A 228 -9.52 -9.45 37.08
CA VAL A 228 -9.82 -8.29 36.23
C VAL A 228 -9.60 -8.67 34.78
N VAL A 229 -10.55 -8.26 33.92
CA VAL A 229 -10.40 -8.37 32.48
C VAL A 229 -9.95 -7.02 31.94
N VAL A 230 -8.77 -7.00 31.35
CA VAL A 230 -8.29 -5.85 30.59
C VAL A 230 -8.79 -5.95 29.16
N VAL A 231 -9.45 -4.91 28.65
CA VAL A 231 -9.93 -4.82 27.27
C VAL A 231 -9.16 -3.72 26.55
N ARG A 232 -8.55 -4.05 25.41
CA ARG A 232 -7.87 -3.05 24.58
C ARG A 232 -8.88 -2.19 23.83
N ALA A 233 -8.72 -0.87 23.91
CA ALA A 233 -9.49 0.05 23.06
C ALA A 233 -9.18 -0.16 21.56
N PRO A 234 -10.12 0.12 20.64
CA PRO A 234 -9.89 -0.02 19.21
C PRO A 234 -8.63 0.70 18.74
N ASP A 235 -7.84 0.06 17.88
CA ASP A 235 -6.58 0.64 17.38
C ASP A 235 -6.82 2.00 16.73
N LEU A 236 -5.97 2.98 17.06
CA LEU A 236 -5.96 4.28 16.43
C LEU A 236 -5.06 4.22 15.20
N ILE A 237 -5.67 4.22 14.02
CA ILE A 237 -4.95 4.19 12.74
C ILE A 237 -4.85 5.61 12.20
N THR A 238 -3.62 6.09 12.02
CA THR A 238 -3.33 7.31 11.25
C THR A 238 -2.73 6.89 9.91
N GLU A 239 -3.43 7.16 8.81
CA GLU A 239 -2.95 6.87 7.45
C GLU A 239 -2.42 8.13 6.79
N THR A 240 -1.16 8.08 6.35
CA THR A 240 -0.55 9.07 5.45
C THR A 240 -0.42 8.43 4.08
N ARG A 241 -1.01 9.05 3.06
CA ARG A 241 -0.94 8.60 1.67
C ARG A 241 -0.04 9.55 0.89
N LYS A 242 0.90 9.00 0.13
CA LYS A 242 1.78 9.74 -0.77
C LYS A 242 1.67 9.18 -2.16
N VAL A 243 1.42 10.03 -3.16
CA VAL A 243 1.51 9.61 -4.56
C VAL A 243 2.97 9.71 -4.99
N VAL A 244 3.50 8.61 -5.49
CA VAL A 244 4.86 8.52 -6.01
C VAL A 244 4.81 8.28 -7.51
N GLN A 245 5.76 8.85 -8.24
CA GLN A 245 6.01 8.45 -9.61
C GLN A 245 6.58 7.03 -9.63
N THR A 246 6.45 6.36 -10.79
CA THR A 246 7.07 5.05 -11.03
C THR A 246 8.60 5.09 -10.85
N ASP A 247 9.21 6.27 -10.95
CA ASP A 247 10.64 6.53 -10.72
C ASP A 247 11.01 6.84 -9.25
N GLY A 248 10.08 6.62 -8.31
CA GLY A 248 10.28 6.83 -6.88
C GLY A 248 10.23 8.29 -6.42
N ARG A 249 10.09 9.27 -7.32
CA ARG A 249 9.96 10.67 -6.94
C ARG A 249 8.57 10.95 -6.40
N HIS A 250 8.50 11.69 -5.30
CA HIS A 250 7.21 12.18 -4.80
C HIS A 250 6.59 13.15 -5.80
N LEU A 251 5.32 12.94 -6.09
CA LEU A 251 4.48 13.98 -6.67
C LEU A 251 3.99 14.89 -5.55
N ASP A 252 3.73 16.15 -5.88
CA ASP A 252 3.01 17.03 -4.95
C ASP A 252 1.65 16.41 -4.61
N ASP A 253 1.15 16.61 -3.38
CA ASP A 253 -0.05 15.94 -2.85
C ASP A 253 -1.31 16.12 -3.73
N ASP A 254 -1.36 17.17 -4.55
CA ASP A 254 -2.48 17.48 -5.44
C ASP A 254 -2.22 17.10 -6.92
N THR A 255 -1.15 16.33 -7.20
CA THR A 255 -0.77 15.91 -8.55
C THR A 255 -1.10 14.43 -8.81
N TRP A 256 -1.75 14.18 -9.93
CA TRP A 256 -2.22 12.87 -10.35
C TRP A 256 -1.66 12.51 -11.73
N VAL A 257 -1.38 11.23 -11.98
CA VAL A 257 -1.17 10.72 -13.34
C VAL A 257 -2.53 10.61 -14.01
N LEU A 258 -2.77 11.40 -15.06
CA LEU A 258 -4.01 11.35 -15.84
C LEU A 258 -4.04 10.16 -16.80
N GLY A 259 -2.90 9.83 -17.39
CA GLY A 259 -2.76 8.70 -18.30
C GLY A 259 -1.42 8.65 -19.02
N TYR A 260 -1.25 7.60 -19.82
CA TYR A 260 -0.04 7.26 -20.57
C TYR A 260 -0.26 7.26 -22.07
N PHE A 261 0.83 7.35 -22.82
CA PHE A 261 0.85 7.36 -24.28
C PHE A 261 1.86 6.34 -24.82
N ASN A 262 1.63 5.86 -26.04
CA ASN A 262 2.67 5.17 -26.80
C ASN A 262 3.74 6.18 -27.26
N PHE A 263 4.93 5.70 -27.66
CA PHE A 263 6.10 6.54 -28.01
C PHE A 263 5.74 7.74 -28.91
N ASP A 264 5.23 7.49 -30.11
CA ASP A 264 4.82 8.52 -31.08
C ASP A 264 3.32 8.90 -30.96
N GLY A 265 2.62 8.38 -29.95
CA GLY A 265 1.17 8.53 -29.81
C GLY A 265 0.75 9.83 -29.14
N ASP A 266 -0.37 10.39 -29.62
CA ASP A 266 -1.13 11.48 -29.01
C ASP A 266 -2.51 11.04 -28.49
N GLU A 267 -2.80 9.74 -28.54
CA GLU A 267 -3.95 9.13 -27.88
C GLU A 267 -3.52 8.37 -26.62
N PHE A 268 -4.36 8.39 -25.60
CA PHE A 268 -4.10 7.69 -24.35
C PHE A 268 -4.05 6.18 -24.58
N SER A 269 -2.90 5.57 -24.28
CA SER A 269 -2.74 4.12 -24.23
C SER A 269 -3.27 3.53 -22.92
N ALA A 270 -3.34 4.34 -21.86
CA ALA A 270 -4.03 4.04 -20.62
C ALA A 270 -4.52 5.32 -19.94
N VAL A 271 -5.71 5.27 -19.33
CA VAL A 271 -6.32 6.39 -18.59
C VAL A 271 -6.46 6.06 -17.12
N ASN A 272 -6.24 7.04 -16.24
CA ASN A 272 -6.52 6.94 -14.82
C ASN A 272 -7.92 7.48 -14.52
N PRO A 273 -8.95 6.62 -14.34
CA PRO A 273 -10.30 7.08 -14.07
C PRO A 273 -10.42 7.81 -12.73
N GLU A 274 -9.62 7.44 -11.72
CA GLU A 274 -9.65 8.10 -10.41
C GLU A 274 -9.13 9.54 -10.50
N ALA A 275 -8.07 9.77 -11.28
CA ALA A 275 -7.58 11.12 -11.56
C ALA A 275 -8.60 11.96 -12.34
N VAL A 276 -9.27 11.38 -13.34
CA VAL A 276 -10.33 12.06 -14.10
C VAL A 276 -11.47 12.47 -13.17
N ASP A 277 -11.91 11.58 -12.29
CA ASP A 277 -12.99 11.87 -11.35
C ASP A 277 -12.58 12.93 -10.32
N ALA A 278 -11.36 12.84 -9.77
CA ALA A 278 -10.81 13.82 -8.84
C ALA A 278 -10.75 15.22 -9.46
N VAL A 279 -10.24 15.34 -10.70
CA VAL A 279 -10.20 16.61 -11.43
C VAL A 279 -11.59 17.15 -11.70
N ARG A 280 -12.54 16.30 -12.13
CA ARG A 280 -13.92 16.74 -12.37
C ARG A 280 -14.60 17.24 -11.10
N VAL A 281 -14.33 16.61 -9.95
CA VAL A 281 -14.80 17.11 -8.64
C VAL A 281 -14.19 18.47 -8.33
N ALA A 282 -12.88 18.63 -8.48
CA ALA A 282 -12.19 19.90 -8.22
C ALA A 282 -12.71 21.05 -9.09
N LEU A 283 -12.87 20.81 -10.40
CA LEU A 283 -13.42 21.79 -11.34
C LEU A 283 -14.85 22.20 -10.98
N ARG A 284 -15.70 21.25 -10.55
CA ARG A 284 -17.05 21.56 -10.05
C ARG A 284 -17.03 22.41 -8.78
N ASN A 285 -15.99 22.28 -7.96
CA ASN A 285 -15.78 23.09 -6.77
C ASN A 285 -15.13 24.46 -7.09
N GLY A 286 -14.92 24.80 -8.36
CA GLY A 286 -14.36 26.07 -8.80
C GLY A 286 -12.83 26.14 -8.74
N GLN A 287 -12.14 25.02 -8.51
CA GLN A 287 -10.68 24.98 -8.50
C GLN A 287 -10.12 25.00 -9.92
N SER A 288 -8.91 25.54 -10.07
CA SER A 288 -8.16 25.47 -11.33
C SER A 288 -7.26 24.23 -11.38
N ILE A 289 -6.87 23.83 -12.59
CA ILE A 289 -5.92 22.74 -12.81
C ILE A 289 -4.77 23.19 -13.71
N VAL A 290 -3.64 22.50 -13.58
CA VAL A 290 -2.50 22.59 -14.48
C VAL A 290 -2.28 21.23 -15.14
N ILE A 291 -2.22 21.21 -16.47
CA ILE A 291 -1.91 20.01 -17.25
C ILE A 291 -0.40 19.97 -17.51
N ILE A 292 0.25 18.87 -17.13
CA ILE A 292 1.70 18.72 -17.20
C ILE A 292 2.00 17.56 -18.16
N PRO A 293 2.06 17.82 -19.48
CA PRO A 293 2.43 16.79 -20.44
C PRO A 293 3.91 16.47 -20.31
N ARG A 294 4.26 15.20 -20.50
CA ARG A 294 5.63 14.69 -20.44
C ARG A 294 5.98 13.85 -21.66
N THR A 295 7.26 13.84 -21.98
CA THR A 295 7.88 12.91 -22.93
C THR A 295 9.05 12.22 -22.25
N ASP A 296 9.44 11.07 -22.77
CA ASP A 296 10.75 10.51 -22.50
C ASP A 296 11.86 11.34 -23.18
N ASP A 297 13.07 10.80 -23.17
CA ASP A 297 14.28 11.45 -23.64
C ASP A 297 14.65 11.07 -25.09
N LEU A 298 13.76 10.35 -25.78
CA LEU A 298 13.90 9.98 -27.19
C LEU A 298 13.24 11.05 -28.08
N GLY A 299 13.82 11.29 -29.26
CA GLY A 299 13.33 12.30 -30.21
C GLY A 299 14.13 13.61 -30.22
N SER A 300 13.89 14.46 -31.22
CA SER A 300 14.48 15.80 -31.24
C SER A 300 13.72 16.76 -30.32
N PRO A 301 14.35 17.85 -29.84
CA PRO A 301 13.66 18.85 -29.01
C PRO A 301 12.42 19.44 -29.69
N ASP A 302 12.50 19.73 -31.00
CA ASP A 302 11.36 20.25 -31.76
C ASP A 302 10.22 19.22 -31.86
N TYR A 303 10.56 17.95 -32.12
CA TYR A 303 9.57 16.88 -32.17
C TYR A 303 8.85 16.71 -30.82
N ASN A 304 9.60 16.69 -29.72
CA ASN A 304 9.04 16.52 -28.39
C ASN A 304 8.19 17.73 -27.97
N ARG A 305 8.57 18.95 -28.34
CA ARG A 305 7.72 20.14 -28.13
C ARG A 305 6.35 19.98 -28.79
N ASP A 306 6.31 19.55 -30.04
CA ASP A 306 5.06 19.37 -30.78
C ASP A 306 4.23 18.21 -30.21
N LEU A 307 4.90 17.12 -29.80
CA LEU A 307 4.26 15.97 -29.16
C LEU A 307 3.62 16.32 -27.81
N LEU A 308 4.31 17.12 -26.98
CA LEU A 308 3.78 17.63 -25.70
C LEU A 308 2.51 18.45 -25.90
N GLN A 309 2.45 19.29 -26.94
CA GLN A 309 1.25 20.05 -27.27
C GLN A 309 0.07 19.14 -27.66
N ARG A 310 0.31 18.13 -28.51
CA ARG A 310 -0.74 17.17 -28.89
C ARG A 310 -1.25 16.37 -27.70
N ARG A 311 -0.38 15.92 -26.79
CA ARG A 311 -0.77 15.23 -25.55
C ARG A 311 -1.54 16.14 -24.59
N ALA A 312 -1.17 17.41 -24.49
CA ALA A 312 -1.95 18.39 -23.72
C ALA A 312 -3.36 18.57 -24.30
N LEU A 313 -3.50 18.60 -25.64
CA LEU A 313 -4.82 18.64 -26.29
C LEU A 313 -5.64 17.38 -25.99
N ALA A 314 -5.03 16.20 -26.01
CA ALA A 314 -5.70 14.95 -25.64
C ALA A 314 -6.21 14.99 -24.19
N ALA A 315 -5.39 15.49 -23.26
CA ALA A 315 -5.78 15.67 -21.87
C ALA A 315 -6.95 16.65 -21.71
N ARG A 316 -6.92 17.78 -22.43
CA ARG A 316 -8.03 18.75 -22.43
C ARG A 316 -9.33 18.14 -22.93
N ARG A 317 -9.27 17.35 -24.00
CA ARG A 317 -10.44 16.62 -24.54
C ARG A 317 -10.97 15.59 -23.55
N LEU A 318 -10.09 14.82 -22.90
CA LEU A 318 -10.48 13.81 -21.91
C LEU A 318 -11.20 14.44 -20.70
N LEU A 319 -10.70 15.59 -20.24
CA LEU A 319 -11.23 16.30 -19.08
C LEU A 319 -12.40 17.25 -19.41
N ASP A 320 -12.68 17.47 -20.70
CA ASP A 320 -13.65 18.46 -21.20
C ASP A 320 -13.38 19.88 -20.67
N VAL A 321 -12.12 20.32 -20.75
CA VAL A 321 -11.69 21.64 -20.25
C VAL A 321 -11.28 22.58 -21.37
N SER A 322 -11.38 23.88 -21.07
CA SER A 322 -11.08 24.96 -22.02
C SER A 322 -9.64 24.95 -22.54
N SER A 323 -9.43 25.54 -23.72
CA SER A 323 -8.10 25.77 -24.28
C SER A 323 -7.25 26.78 -23.49
N SER A 324 -7.86 27.55 -22.58
CA SER A 324 -7.17 28.47 -21.67
C SER A 324 -6.62 27.78 -20.41
N THR A 325 -6.92 26.51 -20.19
CA THR A 325 -6.38 25.73 -19.06
C THR A 325 -4.85 25.73 -19.10
N SER A 326 -4.19 26.01 -17.97
CA SER A 326 -2.73 26.10 -17.88
C SER A 326 -2.06 24.79 -18.31
N VAL A 327 -0.94 24.92 -19.02
CA VAL A 327 -0.11 23.79 -19.46
C VAL A 327 1.33 24.08 -19.11
N GLU A 328 1.97 23.17 -18.37
CA GLU A 328 3.38 23.24 -17.97
C GLU A 328 4.13 22.02 -18.53
N PRO A 329 4.63 22.08 -19.78
CA PRO A 329 5.32 20.95 -20.38
C PRO A 329 6.61 20.62 -19.62
N GLN A 330 6.84 19.34 -19.40
CA GLN A 330 8.05 18.84 -18.75
C GLN A 330 8.83 17.93 -19.70
N THR A 331 10.10 18.26 -19.92
CA THR A 331 11.03 17.50 -20.75
C THR A 331 12.11 16.85 -19.90
N VAL A 332 12.63 15.72 -20.37
CA VAL A 332 13.77 15.04 -19.75
C VAL A 332 15.02 15.27 -20.58
N GLN A 333 16.17 15.37 -19.91
CA GLN A 333 17.44 15.43 -20.62
C GLN A 333 17.80 14.05 -21.22
N PRO A 334 18.39 14.00 -22.42
CA PRO A 334 18.89 12.77 -23.03
C PRO A 334 19.79 11.95 -22.10
N GLY A 335 19.51 10.66 -21.96
CA GLY A 335 20.29 9.71 -21.18
C GLY A 335 19.84 9.54 -19.72
N ASN A 336 18.85 10.31 -19.26
CA ASN A 336 18.31 10.20 -17.90
C ASN A 336 17.21 9.13 -17.76
N VAL A 337 16.78 8.51 -18.86
CA VAL A 337 15.72 7.49 -18.88
C VAL A 337 16.31 6.19 -19.43
N THR A 338 16.52 5.20 -18.57
CA THR A 338 17.34 4.03 -18.90
C THR A 338 16.50 2.77 -19.15
N SER A 339 15.40 2.61 -18.39
CA SER A 339 14.55 1.42 -18.46
C SER A 339 13.29 1.64 -19.30
N PRO A 340 12.69 0.56 -19.87
CA PRO A 340 11.40 0.65 -20.56
C PRO A 340 10.28 1.15 -19.65
N MET A 341 10.33 0.80 -18.35
CA MET A 341 9.36 1.26 -17.35
C MET A 341 9.45 2.77 -17.14
N GLU A 342 10.66 3.33 -17.01
CA GLU A 342 10.86 4.77 -16.91
C GLU A 342 10.38 5.48 -18.18
N ARG A 343 10.72 4.99 -19.37
CA ARG A 343 10.26 5.59 -20.64
C ARG A 343 8.75 5.68 -20.71
N VAL A 344 8.03 4.61 -20.35
CA VAL A 344 6.56 4.65 -20.26
C VAL A 344 6.09 5.63 -19.21
N ALA A 345 6.72 5.66 -18.02
CA ALA A 345 6.36 6.58 -16.95
C ALA A 345 6.45 8.06 -17.39
N TYR A 346 7.49 8.42 -18.15
CA TYR A 346 7.71 9.76 -18.69
C TYR A 346 6.84 10.08 -19.91
N ARG A 347 6.25 9.08 -20.59
CA ARG A 347 5.25 9.30 -21.65
C ARG A 347 3.84 9.38 -21.05
N SER A 348 3.66 10.35 -20.18
CA SER A 348 2.42 10.55 -19.43
C SER A 348 1.93 12.00 -19.52
N VAL A 349 0.70 12.21 -19.10
CA VAL A 349 0.22 13.53 -18.68
C VAL A 349 -0.07 13.45 -17.19
N LEU A 350 0.48 14.38 -16.43
CA LEU A 350 0.06 14.63 -15.06
C LEU A 350 -0.94 15.78 -15.02
N VAL A 351 -1.72 15.85 -13.96
CA VAL A 351 -2.62 16.94 -13.67
C VAL A 351 -2.47 17.36 -12.22
N ARG A 352 -2.20 18.63 -11.98
CA ARG A 352 -2.14 19.22 -10.65
C ARG A 352 -3.40 20.03 -10.40
N ILE A 353 -4.05 19.79 -9.27
CA ILE A 353 -5.21 20.56 -8.80
C ILE A 353 -4.67 21.69 -7.93
N GLU A 354 -5.01 22.94 -8.28
CA GLU A 354 -4.61 24.11 -7.50
C GLU A 354 -5.65 24.35 -6.39
N ARG A 355 -5.18 24.68 -5.18
CA ARG A 355 -6.04 24.91 -4.01
C ARG A 355 -6.54 26.34 -3.91
#